data_AF-A0A6F9AJQ9-F1
#
_entry.id   AF-A0A6F9AJQ9-F1
#
_cell.length_a   1.000
_cell.length_b   1.000
_cell.length_c   1.000
_cell.angle_alpha   90.00
_cell.angle_beta   90.00
_cell.angle_gamma   90.00
#
_symmetry.space_group_name_H-M   'P 1'
#
loop_
_entity.id
_entity.type
_entity.pdbx_description
1 polymer ?
#
loop_
_entity_poly.entity_id
_entity_poly.type
_entity_poly.pdbx_seq_one_letter_code
_entity_poly.pdbx_strand_id
1 'polypeptide(L)'
;YCISRPQYKTSCGISSLVSCWNFLYSTLGAGSLPPISQEGALQILGFQPPFEEIKFGPFTGNATLMRWFRQINDNFRVRGCSYILYKPHGKHKTAGETAEGALLKLTQGLRDDTMAYIYHCQNHYFCPVGFEATPFKAAKAYRGTLPTNEMEHWILIGEPSRKHPAIHCKKWADIVTDLNTQNPEYLDIRHTERGIQCRKTKKVGGNLHCIMAFQRVNWQKLGPWALNLENLRHDLHHQGSERAQGGLAEAQDDREKTSGKHQALARLGRSNSTGTSNQKDVAWKCLSNTTEYRHRSSAESDLEEDTTDD
;
A
#
# COMPACT_ATOMS: atom_id res chain seq x y z
N TYR A 1 -15.86 -1.68 -0.65
CA TYR A 1 -15.21 -1.89 0.68
C TYR A 1 -14.08 -2.86 0.51
N CYS A 2 -12.82 -2.44 0.65
CA CYS A 2 -11.67 -3.30 0.32
C CYS A 2 -11.03 -4.01 1.53
N ILE A 3 -11.26 -3.51 2.75
CA ILE A 3 -10.73 -4.14 3.96
C ILE A 3 -11.52 -5.41 4.27
N SER A 4 -10.82 -6.55 4.28
CA SER A 4 -11.35 -7.87 4.60
C SER A 4 -11.62 -8.00 6.10
N ARG A 5 -12.81 -7.56 6.52
CA ARG A 5 -13.29 -7.56 7.90
C ARG A 5 -14.66 -8.25 7.99
N PRO A 6 -14.94 -9.03 9.04
CA PRO A 6 -14.03 -9.39 10.13
C PRO A 6 -13.03 -10.48 9.72
N GLN A 7 -11.82 -10.43 10.29
CA GLN A 7 -10.89 -11.55 10.20
C GLN A 7 -11.30 -12.74 11.10
N TYR A 8 -10.89 -13.95 10.71
CA TYR A 8 -10.80 -15.09 11.63
C TYR A 8 -9.77 -14.88 12.76
N LYS A 9 -9.84 -15.74 13.78
CA LYS A 9 -8.89 -15.73 14.89
C LYS A 9 -7.48 -15.98 14.35
N THR A 10 -6.51 -15.14 14.74
CA THR A 10 -5.11 -15.20 14.29
C THR A 10 -4.87 -15.07 12.77
N SER A 11 -5.86 -14.63 11.99
CA SER A 11 -5.76 -14.52 10.52
C SER A 11 -5.51 -13.07 10.03
N CYS A 12 -5.02 -12.17 10.89
CA CYS A 12 -4.79 -10.76 10.51
C CYS A 12 -3.88 -10.61 9.30
N GLY A 13 -2.87 -11.48 9.17
CA GLY A 13 -1.97 -11.50 8.01
C GLY A 13 -2.67 -11.80 6.69
N ILE A 14 -3.42 -12.91 6.61
CA ILE A 14 -4.16 -13.27 5.38
C ILE A 14 -5.28 -12.26 5.08
N SER A 15 -5.94 -11.74 6.11
CA SER A 15 -7.00 -10.73 5.94
C SER A 15 -6.44 -9.42 5.37
N SER A 16 -5.29 -8.97 5.88
CA SER A 16 -4.58 -7.81 5.33
C SER A 16 -4.12 -8.07 3.89
N LEU A 17 -3.59 -9.27 3.61
CA LEU A 17 -3.16 -9.65 2.27
C LEU A 17 -4.32 -9.67 1.25
N VAL A 18 -5.47 -10.24 1.63
CA VAL A 18 -6.69 -10.22 0.80
C VAL A 18 -7.16 -8.79 0.58
N SER A 19 -7.06 -7.93 1.58
CA SER A 19 -7.39 -6.50 1.46
C SER A 19 -6.51 -5.81 0.41
N CYS A 20 -5.19 -6.01 0.48
CA CYS A 20 -4.25 -5.49 -0.51
C CYS A 20 -4.51 -6.06 -1.91
N TRP A 21 -4.74 -7.37 -2.02
CA TRP A 21 -4.97 -8.01 -3.31
C TRP A 21 -6.25 -7.50 -3.99
N ASN A 22 -7.35 -7.40 -3.23
CA ASN A 22 -8.60 -6.84 -3.73
C ASN A 22 -8.43 -5.38 -4.15
N PHE A 23 -7.64 -4.58 -3.42
CA PHE A 23 -7.41 -3.19 -3.77
C PHE A 23 -6.69 -3.09 -5.12
N LEU A 24 -5.69 -3.95 -5.33
CA LEU A 24 -4.85 -3.90 -6.52
C LEU A 24 -5.53 -4.49 -7.76
N TYR A 25 -6.26 -5.59 -7.63
CA TYR A 25 -6.67 -6.41 -8.78
C TYR A 25 -8.17 -6.59 -8.94
N SER A 26 -8.98 -6.33 -7.91
CA SER A 26 -10.42 -6.54 -7.99
C SER A 26 -11.20 -5.25 -8.21
N THR A 27 -12.48 -5.41 -8.53
CA THR A 27 -13.46 -4.33 -8.68
C THR A 27 -13.76 -3.56 -7.39
N LEU A 28 -13.22 -3.99 -6.24
CA LEU A 28 -13.30 -3.22 -4.99
C LEU A 28 -12.25 -2.11 -4.89
N GLY A 29 -11.26 -2.09 -5.78
CA GLY A 29 -10.21 -1.07 -5.87
C GLY A 29 -9.89 -0.71 -7.31
N ALA A 30 -8.61 -0.78 -7.67
CA ALA A 30 -8.03 -0.31 -8.92
C ALA A 30 -8.03 -1.34 -10.07
N GLY A 31 -8.59 -2.53 -9.83
CA GLY A 31 -8.58 -3.63 -10.78
C GLY A 31 -9.95 -3.96 -11.38
N SER A 32 -9.99 -5.05 -12.11
CA SER A 32 -11.17 -5.49 -12.87
C SER A 32 -11.60 -6.93 -12.57
N LEU A 33 -10.84 -7.66 -11.74
CA LEU A 33 -11.19 -9.03 -11.38
C LEU A 33 -12.33 -9.06 -10.36
N PRO A 34 -13.07 -10.19 -10.26
CA PRO A 34 -13.97 -10.41 -9.15
C PRO A 34 -13.21 -10.36 -7.80
N PRO A 35 -13.83 -9.84 -6.74
CA PRO A 35 -13.21 -9.83 -5.42
C PRO A 35 -13.05 -11.24 -4.87
N ILE A 36 -11.98 -11.47 -4.12
CA ILE A 36 -11.76 -12.73 -3.40
C ILE A 36 -12.08 -12.57 -1.92
N SER A 37 -12.67 -13.62 -1.32
CA SER A 37 -12.88 -13.69 0.12
C SER A 37 -11.63 -14.25 0.84
N GLN A 38 -11.64 -14.24 2.17
CA GLN A 38 -10.58 -14.88 2.97
C GLN A 38 -10.51 -16.38 2.68
N GLU A 39 -11.66 -17.03 2.63
CA GLU A 39 -11.82 -18.47 2.39
C GLU A 39 -11.34 -18.83 0.98
N GLY A 40 -11.71 -18.03 -0.03
CA GLY A 40 -11.24 -18.23 -1.39
C GLY A 40 -9.72 -18.11 -1.49
N ALA A 41 -9.13 -17.11 -0.83
CA ALA A 41 -7.67 -17.00 -0.75
C ALA A 41 -7.04 -18.20 -0.01
N LEU A 42 -7.61 -18.64 1.10
CA LEU A 42 -7.12 -19.79 1.86
C LEU A 42 -7.16 -21.09 1.05
N GLN A 43 -8.23 -21.33 0.29
CA GLN A 43 -8.33 -22.48 -0.62
C GLN A 43 -7.26 -22.45 -1.72
N ILE A 44 -7.01 -21.29 -2.34
CA ILE A 44 -5.92 -21.11 -3.32
C ILE A 44 -4.57 -21.45 -2.70
N LEU A 45 -4.37 -21.09 -1.42
CA LEU A 45 -3.15 -21.37 -0.67
C LEU A 45 -3.07 -22.81 -0.14
N GLY A 46 -4.07 -23.66 -0.44
CA GLY A 46 -4.09 -25.08 -0.08
C GLY A 46 -4.68 -25.41 1.30
N PHE A 47 -5.23 -24.43 2.00
CA PHE A 47 -5.93 -24.67 3.27
C PHE A 47 -7.33 -25.23 3.02
N GLN A 48 -7.78 -26.11 3.93
CA GLN A 48 -9.09 -26.73 3.88
C GLN A 48 -9.97 -26.24 5.04
N PRO A 49 -11.30 -26.20 4.87
CA PRO A 49 -12.21 -25.91 5.97
C PRO A 49 -12.13 -27.00 7.05
N PRO A 50 -12.53 -26.69 8.30
CA PRO A 50 -13.05 -25.40 8.77
C PRO A 50 -11.96 -24.33 8.96
N PHE A 51 -12.13 -23.16 8.34
CA PHE A 51 -11.10 -22.10 8.34
C PHE A 51 -10.87 -21.47 9.71
N GLU A 52 -11.86 -21.53 10.60
CA GLU A 52 -11.83 -21.01 11.97
C GLU A 52 -10.81 -21.75 12.86
N GLU A 53 -10.51 -23.01 12.51
CA GLU A 53 -9.60 -23.87 13.26
C GLU A 53 -8.15 -23.76 12.79
N ILE A 54 -7.89 -23.04 11.69
CA ILE A 54 -6.54 -22.87 11.16
C ILE A 54 -5.70 -22.06 12.14
N LYS A 55 -4.71 -22.73 12.72
CA LYS A 55 -3.73 -22.11 13.61
C LYS A 55 -2.63 -21.48 12.77
N PHE A 56 -2.79 -20.23 12.33
CA PHE A 56 -1.77 -19.51 11.54
C PHE A 56 -0.41 -19.39 12.24
N GLY A 57 -0.39 -19.47 13.58
CA GLY A 57 0.80 -19.71 14.40
C GLY A 57 2.03 -18.85 14.06
N PRO A 58 3.24 -19.28 14.46
CA PRO A 58 4.48 -18.59 14.13
C PRO A 58 4.90 -18.72 12.65
N PHE A 59 4.26 -19.58 11.86
CA PHE A 59 4.66 -19.83 10.46
C PHE A 59 4.16 -18.76 9.48
N THR A 60 3.18 -17.95 9.88
CA THR A 60 2.64 -16.85 9.05
C THR A 60 3.41 -15.56 9.26
N GLY A 61 4.70 -15.58 8.90
CA GLY A 61 5.58 -14.40 8.95
C GLY A 61 5.52 -13.53 7.69
N ASN A 62 6.20 -12.38 7.72
CA ASN A 62 6.29 -11.42 6.60
C ASN A 62 6.63 -12.09 5.25
N ALA A 63 7.64 -12.98 5.24
CA ALA A 63 8.06 -13.69 4.03
C ALA A 63 6.97 -14.65 3.51
N THR A 64 6.18 -15.24 4.40
CA THR A 64 5.04 -16.08 4.04
C THR A 64 3.95 -15.25 3.37
N LEU A 65 3.62 -14.07 3.89
CA LEU A 65 2.64 -13.18 3.25
C LEU A 65 3.08 -12.72 1.86
N MET A 66 4.35 -12.35 1.69
CA MET A 66 4.91 -12.01 0.37
C MET A 66 4.86 -13.19 -0.61
N ARG A 67 5.09 -14.42 -0.13
CA ARG A 67 4.96 -15.64 -0.94
C ARG A 67 3.50 -15.93 -1.31
N TRP A 68 2.58 -15.80 -0.36
CA TRP A 68 1.16 -15.98 -0.60
C TRP A 68 0.60 -14.97 -1.59
N PHE A 69 1.05 -13.71 -1.54
CA PHE A 69 0.72 -12.72 -2.56
C PHE A 69 1.08 -13.21 -3.96
N ARG A 70 2.29 -13.77 -4.13
CA ARG A 70 2.73 -14.35 -5.39
C ARG A 70 1.87 -15.54 -5.81
N GLN A 71 1.58 -16.48 -4.90
CA GLN A 71 0.75 -17.66 -5.21
C GLN A 71 -0.67 -17.27 -5.64
N ILE A 72 -1.28 -16.28 -4.97
CA ILE A 72 -2.59 -15.77 -5.36
C ILE A 72 -2.50 -15.08 -6.73
N ASN A 73 -1.47 -14.26 -6.97
CA ASN A 73 -1.26 -13.63 -8.28
C ASN A 73 -1.10 -14.68 -9.41
N ASP A 74 -0.32 -15.73 -9.16
CA ASP A 74 -0.10 -16.82 -10.12
C ASP A 74 -1.42 -17.56 -10.42
N ASN A 75 -2.27 -17.80 -9.41
CA ASN A 75 -3.61 -18.39 -9.58
C ASN A 75 -4.51 -17.55 -10.52
N PHE A 76 -4.49 -16.23 -10.36
CA PHE A 76 -5.27 -15.31 -11.21
C PHE A 76 -4.54 -14.86 -12.47
N ARG A 77 -3.32 -15.37 -12.71
CA ARG A 77 -2.46 -15.00 -13.86
C ARG A 77 -2.18 -13.50 -13.97
N VAL A 78 -2.12 -12.82 -12.82
CA VAL A 78 -1.76 -11.39 -12.74
C VAL A 78 -0.30 -11.22 -12.31
N ARG A 79 0.28 -10.05 -12.59
CA ARG A 79 1.67 -9.74 -12.23
C ARG A 79 1.73 -8.68 -11.15
N GLY A 80 2.56 -8.94 -10.15
CA GLY A 80 2.87 -8.01 -9.08
C GLY A 80 4.14 -8.40 -8.33
N CYS A 81 4.67 -7.46 -7.55
CA CYS A 81 5.80 -7.71 -6.67
C CYS A 81 5.47 -7.31 -5.23
N SER A 82 6.25 -7.80 -4.28
CA SER A 82 6.16 -7.39 -2.88
C SER A 82 7.56 -7.27 -2.29
N TYR A 83 7.74 -6.31 -1.40
CA TYR A 83 9.01 -6.02 -0.75
C TYR A 83 8.80 -5.34 0.60
N ILE A 84 9.83 -5.35 1.44
CA ILE A 84 9.83 -4.59 2.70
C ILE A 84 10.21 -3.15 2.38
N LEU A 85 9.26 -2.23 2.57
CA LEU A 85 9.45 -0.80 2.34
C LEU A 85 10.33 -0.19 3.43
N TYR A 86 10.04 -0.51 4.69
CA TYR A 86 10.76 0.04 5.83
C TYR A 86 10.89 -0.96 6.97
N LYS A 87 12.13 -1.22 7.35
CA LYS A 87 12.51 -2.04 8.51
C LYS A 87 13.91 -1.66 8.98
N PRO A 88 14.05 -0.89 10.07
CA PRO A 88 15.37 -0.38 10.50
C PRO A 88 16.24 -1.47 11.14
N HIS A 89 15.66 -2.50 11.76
CA HIS A 89 16.39 -3.50 12.53
C HIS A 89 16.03 -4.96 12.21
N GLY A 90 16.92 -5.88 12.56
CA GLY A 90 16.69 -7.32 12.44
C GLY A 90 16.87 -7.88 11.02
N LYS A 91 16.33 -9.09 10.80
CA LYS A 91 16.44 -9.79 9.52
C LYS A 91 15.66 -9.06 8.43
N HIS A 92 16.27 -8.93 7.25
CA HIS A 92 15.74 -8.18 6.10
C HIS A 92 15.57 -6.68 6.39
N LYS A 93 16.49 -6.09 7.17
CA LYS A 93 16.55 -4.63 7.35
C LYS A 93 16.73 -3.93 6.01
N THR A 94 16.10 -2.77 5.86
CA THR A 94 16.21 -1.91 4.68
C THR A 94 17.42 -0.98 4.85
N ALA A 95 18.59 -1.43 4.40
CA ALA A 95 19.84 -0.68 4.56
C ALA A 95 19.79 0.66 3.79
N GLY A 96 20.19 1.76 4.45
CA GLY A 96 20.19 3.10 3.87
C GLY A 96 18.83 3.80 3.84
N GLU A 97 17.74 3.13 4.21
CA GLU A 97 16.41 3.74 4.27
C GLU A 97 16.22 4.51 5.58
N THR A 98 15.97 5.82 5.49
CA THR A 98 15.63 6.66 6.65
C THR A 98 14.13 6.69 6.92
N ALA A 99 13.72 7.18 8.09
CA ALA A 99 12.31 7.36 8.41
C ALA A 99 11.64 8.36 7.45
N GLU A 100 12.34 9.43 7.07
CA GLU A 100 11.84 10.45 6.14
C GLU A 100 11.72 9.88 4.72
N GLY A 101 12.71 9.10 4.26
CA GLY A 101 12.68 8.43 2.96
C GLY A 101 11.54 7.41 2.87
N ALA A 102 11.35 6.62 3.93
CA ALA A 102 10.24 5.68 4.05
C ALA A 102 8.87 6.39 4.03
N LEU A 103 8.73 7.51 4.76
CA LEU A 103 7.50 8.30 4.76
C LEU A 103 7.20 8.86 3.37
N LEU A 104 8.20 9.38 2.67
CA LEU A 104 8.04 9.90 1.31
C LEU A 104 7.54 8.80 0.37
N LYS A 105 8.16 7.62 0.39
CA LYS A 105 7.73 6.48 -0.45
C LYS A 105 6.34 5.97 -0.08
N LEU A 106 6.02 5.90 1.21
CA LEU A 106 4.71 5.48 1.70
C LEU A 106 3.63 6.46 1.24
N THR A 107 3.81 7.75 1.47
CA THR A 107 2.82 8.78 1.12
C THR A 107 2.66 8.94 -0.40
N GLN A 108 3.74 8.80 -1.17
CA GLN A 108 3.66 8.75 -2.63
C GLN A 108 2.84 7.56 -3.11
N GLY A 109 3.13 6.35 -2.65
CA GLY A 109 2.38 5.18 -3.12
C GLY A 109 0.99 5.05 -2.51
N LEU A 110 0.69 5.66 -1.35
CA LEU A 110 -0.70 5.78 -0.86
C LEU A 110 -1.58 6.68 -1.74
N ARG A 111 -0.99 7.48 -2.63
CA ARG A 111 -1.71 8.23 -3.69
C ARG A 111 -1.81 7.44 -5.00
N ASP A 112 -1.12 6.31 -5.12
CA ASP A 112 -1.01 5.50 -6.34
C ASP A 112 -1.95 4.29 -6.25
N ASP A 113 -2.76 4.07 -7.29
CA ASP A 113 -3.70 2.95 -7.37
C ASP A 113 -3.02 1.58 -7.61
N THR A 114 -1.71 1.59 -7.86
CA THR A 114 -0.89 0.39 -8.11
C THR A 114 -0.18 -0.14 -6.88
N MET A 115 -0.30 0.52 -5.73
CA MET A 115 0.44 0.23 -4.50
C MET A 115 -0.50 -0.02 -3.32
N ALA A 116 -0.22 -1.06 -2.54
CA ALA A 116 -0.91 -1.36 -1.30
C ALA A 116 0.10 -1.75 -0.21
N TYR A 117 -0.27 -1.57 1.06
CA TYR A 117 0.68 -1.73 2.16
C TYR A 117 0.11 -2.61 3.28
N ILE A 118 1.03 -3.30 3.96
CA ILE A 118 0.76 -3.97 5.24
C ILE A 118 1.80 -3.49 6.24
N TYR A 119 1.33 -2.97 7.37
CA TYR A 119 2.16 -2.71 8.54
C TYR A 119 2.02 -3.89 9.50
N HIS A 120 3.15 -4.51 9.81
CA HIS A 120 3.26 -5.58 10.81
C HIS A 120 3.89 -5.03 12.09
N CYS A 121 3.20 -5.20 13.21
CA CYS A 121 3.69 -4.85 14.56
C CYS A 121 2.97 -5.68 15.62
N GLN A 122 3.62 -5.97 16.76
CA GLN A 122 2.99 -6.65 17.91
C GLN A 122 2.18 -7.91 17.54
N ASN A 123 2.72 -8.74 16.64
CA ASN A 123 2.06 -9.95 16.11
C ASN A 123 0.70 -9.68 15.45
N HIS A 124 0.51 -8.47 14.93
CA HIS A 124 -0.70 -8.03 14.26
C HIS A 124 -0.36 -7.36 12.93
N TYR A 125 -1.23 -7.55 11.95
CA TYR A 125 -1.08 -7.00 10.61
C TYR A 125 -2.31 -6.14 10.31
N PHE A 126 -2.06 -4.94 9.80
CA PHE A 126 -3.11 -4.02 9.34
C PHE A 126 -2.64 -3.24 8.12
N CYS A 127 -3.57 -2.55 7.46
CA CYS A 127 -3.32 -1.93 6.15
C CYS A 127 -3.24 -0.40 6.29
N PRO A 128 -2.09 0.24 6.05
CA PRO A 128 -2.07 1.65 5.69
C PRO A 128 -2.91 1.89 4.43
N VAL A 129 -3.90 2.77 4.51
CA VAL A 129 -4.88 3.05 3.43
C VAL A 129 -4.93 4.50 3.00
N GLY A 130 -4.24 5.39 3.72
CA GLY A 130 -4.17 6.81 3.41
C GLY A 130 -3.32 7.54 4.43
N PHE A 131 -3.23 8.85 4.30
CA PHE A 131 -2.50 9.68 5.25
C PHE A 131 -3.06 11.10 5.26
N GLU A 132 -2.73 11.82 6.33
CA GLU A 132 -2.99 13.24 6.50
C GLU A 132 -1.68 13.94 6.91
N ALA A 133 -1.38 15.06 6.27
CA ALA A 133 -0.20 15.88 6.57
C ALA A 133 -0.66 17.21 7.17
N THR A 134 -0.65 17.29 8.50
CA THR A 134 -1.21 18.41 9.26
C THR A 134 -0.13 19.44 9.60
N PRO A 135 -0.23 20.69 9.15
CA PRO A 135 0.75 21.72 9.52
C PRO A 135 0.72 22.00 11.03
N PHE A 136 1.90 22.20 11.64
CA PHE A 136 1.98 22.52 13.08
C PHE A 136 1.34 23.85 13.47
N LYS A 137 1.13 24.75 12.49
CA LYS A 137 0.57 26.09 12.72
C LYS A 137 -0.69 26.25 11.88
N ALA A 138 -1.81 26.61 12.51
CA ALA A 138 -3.10 26.82 11.85
C ALA A 138 -3.02 27.83 10.69
N ALA A 139 -2.21 28.89 10.82
CA ALA A 139 -1.99 29.89 9.77
C ALA A 139 -1.32 29.33 8.50
N LYS A 140 -0.84 28.08 8.53
CA LYS A 140 -0.26 27.36 7.39
C LYS A 140 -1.19 26.31 6.78
N ALA A 141 -2.39 26.08 7.33
CA ALA A 141 -3.32 25.01 6.90
C ALA A 141 -3.68 25.03 5.40
N TYR A 142 -3.79 26.23 4.82
CA TYR A 142 -4.13 26.43 3.41
C TYR A 142 -2.97 26.98 2.59
N ARG A 143 -1.76 27.00 3.15
CA ARG A 143 -0.57 27.24 2.34
C ARG A 143 -0.35 26.00 1.47
N GLY A 144 0.26 26.18 0.30
CA GLY A 144 0.55 25.08 -0.62
C GLY A 144 1.55 24.08 -0.05
N THR A 145 2.40 23.50 -0.90
CA THR A 145 3.38 22.51 -0.44
C THR A 145 4.26 23.05 0.69
N LEU A 146 4.17 22.44 1.87
CA LEU A 146 5.02 22.72 3.01
C LEU A 146 6.14 21.68 3.14
N PRO A 147 7.30 22.05 3.70
CA PRO A 147 8.33 21.09 4.06
C PRO A 147 7.82 20.09 5.11
N THR A 148 8.28 18.84 5.03
CA THR A 148 7.89 17.74 5.95
C THR A 148 8.14 18.08 7.42
N ASN A 149 9.21 18.83 7.74
CA ASN A 149 9.54 19.23 9.11
C ASN A 149 8.60 20.31 9.69
N GLU A 150 7.68 20.84 8.90
CA GLU A 150 6.63 21.77 9.35
C GLU A 150 5.27 21.10 9.52
N MET A 151 5.21 19.77 9.33
CA MET A 151 3.98 19.00 9.31
C MET A 151 4.08 17.75 10.20
N GLU A 152 3.00 17.46 10.91
CA GLU A 152 2.76 16.18 11.54
C GLU A 152 2.07 15.24 10.54
N HIS A 153 2.60 14.03 10.38
CA HIS A 153 2.04 13.05 9.47
C HIS A 153 1.27 11.98 10.23
N TRP A 154 0.05 11.74 9.80
CA TRP A 154 -0.85 10.72 10.34
C TRP A 154 -1.10 9.67 9.26
N ILE A 155 -0.92 8.40 9.59
CA ILE A 155 -1.21 7.30 8.68
C ILE A 155 -2.59 6.74 9.04
N LEU A 156 -3.49 6.71 8.05
CA LEU A 156 -4.81 6.09 8.17
C LEU A 156 -4.64 4.57 8.01
N ILE A 157 -5.20 3.82 8.95
CA ILE A 157 -5.09 2.38 9.06
C ILE A 157 -6.48 1.75 8.89
N GLY A 158 -6.60 0.85 7.92
CA GLY A 158 -7.70 -0.09 7.80
C GLY A 158 -7.42 -1.35 8.62
N GLU A 159 -8.32 -1.67 9.53
CA GLU A 159 -8.13 -2.70 10.56
C GLU A 159 -9.06 -3.92 10.33
N PRO A 160 -8.49 -5.10 9.96
CA PRO A 160 -9.25 -6.32 9.73
C PRO A 160 -9.94 -6.88 10.99
N SER A 161 -9.41 -6.58 12.18
CA SER A 161 -9.93 -7.05 13.47
C SER A 161 -11.22 -6.33 13.87
N ARG A 162 -12.26 -7.10 14.17
CA ARG A 162 -13.51 -6.56 14.73
C ARG A 162 -13.38 -5.94 16.13
N LYS A 163 -12.24 -6.17 16.81
CA LYS A 163 -11.98 -5.65 18.17
C LYS A 163 -11.57 -4.18 18.19
N HIS A 164 -11.32 -3.58 17.03
CA HIS A 164 -10.87 -2.21 16.87
C HIS A 164 -11.76 -1.45 15.88
N PRO A 165 -11.78 -0.11 15.90
CA PRO A 165 -12.43 0.68 14.86
C PRO A 165 -12.01 0.25 13.46
N ALA A 166 -12.94 0.28 12.48
CA ALA A 166 -12.66 -0.14 11.10
C ALA A 166 -11.56 0.68 10.44
N ILE A 167 -11.53 1.98 10.76
CA ILE A 167 -10.49 2.91 10.37
C ILE A 167 -10.04 3.64 11.64
N HIS A 168 -8.73 3.74 11.84
CA HIS A 168 -8.12 4.59 12.85
C HIS A 168 -6.85 5.22 12.27
N CYS A 169 -6.19 6.09 13.01
CA CYS A 169 -4.93 6.70 12.57
C CYS A 169 -3.82 6.49 13.60
N LYS A 170 -2.57 6.61 13.14
CA LYS A 170 -1.37 6.61 13.98
C LYS A 170 -0.40 7.67 13.48
N LYS A 171 0.26 8.38 14.39
CA LYS A 171 1.30 9.34 14.00
C LYS A 171 2.46 8.57 13.37
N TRP A 172 3.05 9.14 12.32
CA TRP A 172 4.25 8.59 11.72
C TRP A 172 5.39 8.46 12.74
N ALA A 173 5.53 9.46 13.63
CA ALA A 173 6.52 9.42 14.70
C ALA A 173 6.36 8.16 15.60
N ASP A 174 5.14 7.81 15.98
CA ASP A 174 4.88 6.62 16.81
C ASP A 174 5.20 5.32 16.04
N ILE A 175 4.87 5.27 14.74
CA ILE A 175 5.22 4.12 13.87
C ILE A 175 6.74 3.98 13.78
N VAL A 176 7.46 5.09 13.60
CA VAL A 176 8.93 5.11 13.56
C VAL A 176 9.50 4.63 14.88
N THR A 177 8.96 5.08 16.02
CA THR A 177 9.37 4.60 17.34
C THR A 177 9.16 3.08 17.44
N ASP A 178 7.97 2.56 17.14
CA ASP A 178 7.68 1.12 17.16
C ASP A 178 8.65 0.30 16.30
N LEU A 179 8.95 0.76 15.09
CA LEU A 179 9.85 0.08 14.17
C LEU A 179 11.32 0.11 14.63
N ASN A 180 11.74 1.19 15.31
CA ASN A 180 13.11 1.36 15.80
C ASN A 180 13.35 0.76 17.20
N THR A 181 12.30 0.57 18.02
CA THR A 181 12.48 -0.09 19.33
C THR A 181 12.88 -1.56 19.13
N GLN A 182 13.82 -2.06 19.92
CA GLN A 182 14.29 -3.45 19.87
C GLN A 182 14.20 -4.09 21.24
N ASN A 183 14.07 -5.42 21.27
CA ASN A 183 14.02 -6.14 22.55
C ASN A 183 15.20 -5.77 23.47
N PRO A 184 15.00 -5.69 24.79
CA PRO A 184 13.77 -6.04 25.50
C PRO A 184 12.68 -4.97 25.44
N GLU A 185 13.00 -3.76 24.97
CA GLU A 185 12.04 -2.66 24.87
C GLU A 185 11.06 -2.89 23.71
N TYR A 186 9.85 -2.34 23.84
CA TYR A 186 8.86 -2.28 22.77
C TYR A 186 7.89 -1.13 23.00
N LEU A 187 7.43 -0.52 21.92
CA LEU A 187 6.23 0.31 21.92
C LEU A 187 5.04 -0.55 21.49
N ASP A 188 3.94 -0.51 22.22
CA ASP A 188 2.69 -1.06 21.72
C ASP A 188 1.98 0.02 20.89
N ILE A 189 2.19 0.01 19.57
CA ILE A 189 1.59 1.03 18.68
C ILE A 189 0.06 1.04 18.75
N ARG A 190 -0.58 -0.02 19.23
CA ARG A 190 -2.04 -0.05 19.41
C ARG A 190 -2.47 0.63 20.71
N HIS A 191 -1.56 0.74 21.67
CA HIS A 191 -1.72 1.32 23.00
C HIS A 191 -0.57 2.29 23.33
N THR A 192 -0.43 3.34 22.50
CA THR A 192 0.66 4.32 22.59
C THR A 192 0.70 5.07 23.91
N GLU A 193 -0.44 5.18 24.60
CA GLU A 193 -0.57 5.77 25.93
C GLU A 193 0.28 5.08 27.01
N ARG A 194 0.69 3.82 26.78
CA ARG A 194 1.53 3.06 27.71
C ARG A 194 3.02 3.40 27.60
N GLY A 195 3.41 4.16 26.58
CA GLY A 195 4.80 4.48 26.29
C GLY A 195 5.64 3.24 25.96
N ILE A 196 6.96 3.40 26.04
CA ILE A 196 7.92 2.31 25.85
C ILE A 196 7.88 1.40 27.07
N GLN A 197 7.69 0.11 26.81
CA GLN A 197 7.61 -0.93 27.82
C GLN A 197 8.78 -1.90 27.66
N CYS A 198 9.08 -2.67 28.71
CA CYS A 198 10.15 -3.67 28.70
C CYS A 198 9.58 -5.08 28.83
N ARG A 199 10.00 -6.00 27.95
CA ARG A 199 9.63 -7.41 27.98
C ARG A 199 10.53 -8.16 28.95
N LYS A 200 9.95 -9.08 29.71
CA LYS A 200 10.69 -10.09 30.47
C LYS A 200 11.22 -11.16 29.51
N THR A 201 12.37 -10.90 28.90
CA THR A 201 13.01 -11.82 27.94
C THR A 201 14.53 -11.82 28.09
N LYS A 202 15.14 -12.99 27.89
CA LYS A 202 16.61 -13.12 27.81
C LYS A 202 17.15 -12.70 26.44
N LYS A 203 16.29 -12.60 25.43
CA LYS A 203 16.67 -12.23 24.06
C LYS A 203 16.73 -10.71 23.93
N VAL A 204 17.94 -10.19 23.79
CA VAL A 204 18.21 -8.77 23.53
C VAL A 204 18.37 -8.56 22.03
N GLY A 205 17.85 -7.44 21.53
CA GLY A 205 17.93 -7.02 20.14
C GLY A 205 16.90 -7.64 19.21
N GLY A 206 16.82 -7.05 18.01
CA GLY A 206 15.95 -7.50 16.93
C GLY A 206 14.51 -6.99 17.05
N ASN A 207 13.92 -6.74 15.88
CA ASN A 207 12.53 -6.34 15.70
C ASN A 207 11.94 -7.10 14.48
N LEU A 208 10.70 -7.59 14.62
CA LEU A 208 9.97 -8.26 13.53
C LEU A 208 9.13 -7.30 12.70
N HIS A 209 8.85 -6.12 13.26
CA HIS A 209 7.96 -5.13 12.71
C HIS A 209 8.53 -4.54 11.44
N CYS A 210 7.64 -4.19 10.51
CA CYS A 210 8.01 -3.59 9.25
C CYS A 210 6.77 -3.06 8.51
N ILE A 211 7.01 -2.20 7.53
CA ILE A 211 6.04 -1.87 6.49
C ILE A 211 6.41 -2.65 5.23
N MET A 212 5.47 -3.42 4.72
CA MET A 212 5.58 -4.15 3.45
C MET A 212 4.77 -3.43 2.38
N ALA A 213 5.31 -3.37 1.17
CA ALA A 213 4.64 -2.85 -0.01
C ALA A 213 4.30 -4.00 -0.96
N PHE A 214 3.13 -3.90 -1.60
CA PHE A 214 2.60 -4.80 -2.60
C PHE A 214 2.25 -3.96 -3.81
N GLN A 215 2.80 -4.31 -4.97
CA GLN A 215 2.65 -3.52 -6.19
C GLN A 215 2.05 -4.35 -7.30
N ARG A 216 1.06 -3.78 -8.00
CA ARG A 216 0.59 -4.25 -9.29
C ARG A 216 1.54 -3.80 -10.38
N VAL A 217 2.01 -4.74 -11.20
CA VAL A 217 2.90 -4.42 -12.32
C VAL A 217 2.13 -4.53 -13.63
N ASN A 218 2.02 -3.42 -14.37
CA ASN A 218 1.41 -3.43 -15.70
C ASN A 218 2.49 -3.48 -16.78
N TRP A 219 2.68 -4.66 -17.36
CA TRP A 219 3.65 -4.86 -18.44
C TRP A 219 3.22 -4.28 -19.79
N GLN A 220 1.94 -3.94 -20.00
CA GLN A 220 1.54 -3.27 -21.24
C GLN A 220 2.08 -1.82 -21.32
N LYS A 221 2.46 -1.22 -20.18
CA LYS A 221 3.13 0.10 -20.12
C LYS A 221 4.66 0.00 -20.14
N LEU A 222 5.20 -1.19 -19.87
CA LEU A 222 6.63 -1.46 -19.85
C LEU A 222 6.93 -2.28 -21.10
N GLY A 223 7.17 -1.59 -22.22
CA GLY A 223 7.65 -2.23 -23.45
C GLY A 223 8.93 -3.05 -23.18
N PRO A 224 9.41 -3.85 -24.15
CA PRO A 224 10.49 -4.84 -23.96
C PRO A 224 11.83 -4.32 -23.41
N TRP A 225 11.96 -3.01 -23.17
CA TRP A 225 13.18 -2.31 -22.74
C TRP A 225 13.08 -1.64 -21.36
N ALA A 226 11.97 -1.74 -20.64
CA ALA A 226 11.79 -1.00 -19.39
C ALA A 226 12.39 -1.68 -18.14
N LEU A 227 13.57 -2.27 -18.28
CA LEU A 227 14.53 -2.45 -17.19
C LEU A 227 15.63 -1.41 -17.34
N ASN A 228 15.27 -0.12 -17.38
CA ASN A 228 16.28 0.93 -17.30
C ASN A 228 16.41 1.38 -15.84
N LEU A 229 17.53 0.99 -15.26
CA LEU A 229 18.08 1.42 -13.97
C LEU A 229 18.45 2.92 -14.03
N GLU A 230 17.50 3.78 -14.42
CA GLU A 230 17.80 5.15 -14.86
C GLU A 230 17.28 6.23 -13.90
N ASN A 231 16.48 5.86 -12.90
CA ASN A 231 16.18 6.74 -11.75
C ASN A 231 17.34 6.83 -10.74
N LEU A 232 18.47 6.14 -10.97
CA LEU A 232 19.66 6.24 -10.11
C LEU A 232 20.80 7.07 -10.74
N ARG A 233 20.66 7.53 -11.99
CA ARG A 233 21.71 8.33 -12.68
C ARG A 233 21.45 9.82 -12.69
N HIS A 234 20.21 10.28 -12.48
CA HIS A 234 19.89 11.70 -12.51
C HIS A 234 20.34 12.50 -11.27
N ASP A 235 20.71 11.85 -10.17
CA ASP A 235 21.23 12.54 -8.97
C ASP A 235 22.75 12.79 -8.99
N LEU A 236 23.50 12.19 -9.93
CA LEU A 236 24.95 12.38 -10.01
C LEU A 236 25.38 13.53 -10.95
N HIS A 237 24.47 14.03 -11.78
CA HIS A 237 24.75 15.10 -12.76
C HIS A 237 24.29 16.50 -12.34
N HIS A 238 23.65 16.66 -11.18
CA HIS A 238 23.27 17.97 -10.62
C HIS A 238 24.22 18.50 -9.52
N GLN A 239 25.35 17.83 -9.26
CA GLN A 239 26.41 18.32 -8.38
C GLN A 239 27.74 18.43 -9.14
N GLY A 240 27.80 19.31 -10.13
CA GLY A 240 29.03 19.48 -10.90
C GLY A 240 29.02 20.62 -11.90
N SER A 241 28.53 21.81 -11.53
CA SER A 241 28.86 23.03 -12.28
C SER A 241 28.42 24.30 -11.55
N GLU A 242 29.06 24.65 -10.44
CA GLU A 242 29.15 26.07 -10.02
C GLU A 242 30.50 26.32 -9.35
N ARG A 243 31.51 26.62 -10.16
CA ARG A 243 32.63 27.50 -9.80
C ARG A 243 33.33 28.00 -11.07
N ALA A 244 33.43 29.33 -11.14
CA ALA A 244 34.45 30.16 -11.79
C ALA A 244 34.06 30.98 -13.03
N GLN A 245 34.28 32.30 -12.88
CA GLN A 245 34.57 33.37 -13.87
C GLN A 245 33.36 33.90 -14.67
N GLY A 246 33.05 35.21 -14.74
CA GLY A 246 33.82 36.44 -14.53
C GLY A 246 34.15 37.09 -15.89
N GLY A 247 33.57 38.26 -16.19
CA GLY A 247 34.05 39.17 -17.25
C GLY A 247 33.00 39.75 -18.21
N LEU A 248 32.91 41.08 -18.23
CA LEU A 248 32.08 41.95 -19.08
C LEU A 248 32.62 42.08 -20.53
N ALA A 249 31.75 42.29 -21.52
CA ALA A 249 31.78 43.40 -22.50
C ALA A 249 30.77 43.21 -23.66
N GLU A 250 30.20 44.33 -24.10
CA GLU A 250 29.13 44.54 -25.09
C GLU A 250 29.59 44.40 -26.55
N ALA A 251 28.66 44.14 -27.49
CA ALA A 251 28.45 44.91 -28.73
C ALA A 251 27.39 44.25 -29.65
N GLN A 252 26.84 45.07 -30.54
CA GLN A 252 25.51 45.04 -31.12
C GLN A 252 25.50 44.67 -32.62
N ASP A 253 24.32 44.24 -33.08
CA ASP A 253 23.63 44.55 -34.35
C ASP A 253 23.67 43.65 -35.61
N ASP A 254 22.42 43.41 -36.06
CA ASP A 254 21.83 43.47 -37.41
C ASP A 254 21.95 42.39 -38.52
N ARG A 255 20.73 42.00 -38.96
CA ARG A 255 20.19 41.82 -40.34
C ARG A 255 20.46 40.60 -41.25
N GLU A 256 19.34 39.90 -41.52
CA GLU A 256 18.66 39.67 -42.82
C GLU A 256 19.23 38.75 -43.94
N LYS A 257 18.30 37.92 -44.46
CA LYS A 257 18.04 37.51 -45.88
C LYS A 257 18.39 36.09 -46.41
N THR A 258 17.29 35.45 -46.85
CA THR A 258 17.01 34.81 -48.17
C THR A 258 17.42 33.37 -48.52
N SER A 259 16.37 32.57 -48.75
CA SER A 259 16.01 31.78 -49.96
C SER A 259 16.83 30.55 -50.39
N GLY A 260 16.12 29.46 -50.72
CA GLY A 260 16.55 28.54 -51.78
C GLY A 260 16.06 27.09 -51.71
N LYS A 261 14.84 26.84 -52.20
CA LYS A 261 14.30 25.66 -52.93
C LYS A 261 14.99 24.27 -52.84
N HIS A 262 14.17 23.22 -52.67
CA HIS A 262 13.94 22.09 -53.61
C HIS A 262 12.75 21.24 -53.09
N GLN A 263 11.57 21.30 -53.74
CA GLN A 263 11.02 20.29 -54.68
C GLN A 263 10.47 19.03 -53.97
N ALA A 264 9.18 18.95 -53.61
CA ALA A 264 7.99 18.64 -54.42
C ALA A 264 7.93 17.22 -55.01
N LEU A 265 7.06 16.37 -54.43
CA LEU A 265 6.32 15.24 -55.05
C LEU A 265 5.07 15.00 -54.17
N ALA A 266 3.93 15.61 -54.53
CA ALA A 266 2.79 14.97 -55.21
C ALA A 266 2.22 13.77 -54.42
N ARG A 267 1.17 13.99 -53.61
CA ARG A 267 -0.25 13.75 -53.96
C ARG A 267 -0.56 12.29 -54.36
N LEU A 268 -1.27 11.58 -53.48
CA LEU A 268 -2.44 10.78 -53.85
C LEU A 268 -3.32 10.58 -52.61
N GLY A 269 -4.49 11.20 -52.63
CA GLY A 269 -5.60 10.84 -51.76
C GLY A 269 -6.51 9.84 -52.48
N ARG A 270 -7.21 9.01 -51.72
CA ARG A 270 -8.58 8.61 -52.05
C ARG A 270 -9.30 8.07 -50.81
N SER A 271 -10.55 8.46 -50.73
CA SER A 271 -11.48 8.34 -49.60
C SER A 271 -12.48 7.18 -49.77
N ASN A 272 -13.27 6.96 -48.71
CA ASN A 272 -14.62 6.34 -48.62
C ASN A 272 -14.69 4.80 -48.69
N SER A 273 -15.59 4.06 -48.01
CA SER A 273 -16.59 4.30 -46.95
C SER A 273 -17.30 2.96 -46.62
N THR A 274 -18.01 2.91 -45.47
CA THR A 274 -19.27 2.17 -45.17
C THR A 274 -19.38 0.63 -45.12
N GLY A 275 -20.06 0.13 -44.06
CA GLY A 275 -20.87 -1.11 -44.04
C GLY A 275 -20.62 -2.05 -42.84
N THR A 276 -21.21 -1.83 -41.65
CA THR A 276 -22.45 -2.44 -41.08
C THR A 276 -22.41 -3.93 -40.64
N SER A 277 -22.80 -4.10 -39.36
CA SER A 277 -23.54 -5.19 -38.67
C SER A 277 -22.93 -6.59 -38.51
N ASN A 278 -22.77 -7.04 -37.25
CA ASN A 278 -23.71 -8.00 -36.64
C ASN A 278 -23.54 -8.21 -35.12
N GLN A 279 -24.69 -8.32 -34.46
CA GLN A 279 -24.95 -8.60 -33.04
C GLN A 279 -24.42 -9.97 -32.57
N LYS A 280 -24.16 -10.09 -31.26
CA LYS A 280 -24.77 -11.12 -30.41
C LYS A 280 -24.64 -10.77 -28.92
N ASP A 281 -25.78 -10.46 -28.32
CA ASP A 281 -26.05 -10.33 -26.89
C ASP A 281 -25.94 -11.69 -26.17
N VAL A 282 -25.42 -11.69 -24.94
CA VAL A 282 -25.78 -12.69 -23.91
C VAL A 282 -25.92 -11.96 -22.57
N ALA A 283 -27.16 -11.63 -22.21
CA ALA A 283 -27.56 -11.07 -20.92
C ALA A 283 -27.96 -12.22 -19.98
N TRP A 284 -27.33 -12.29 -18.80
CA TRP A 284 -27.77 -13.19 -17.72
C TRP A 284 -28.61 -12.41 -16.71
N LYS A 285 -29.89 -12.79 -16.64
CA LYS A 285 -30.90 -12.31 -15.69
C LYS A 285 -30.55 -12.79 -14.28
N CYS A 286 -30.53 -11.87 -13.31
CA CYS A 286 -30.59 -12.22 -11.88
C CYS A 286 -32.03 -12.03 -11.40
N LEU A 287 -32.65 -13.12 -10.97
CA LEU A 287 -33.99 -13.18 -10.42
C LEU A 287 -33.99 -12.62 -8.99
N SER A 288 -34.87 -11.64 -8.77
CA SER A 288 -35.32 -11.19 -7.46
C SER A 288 -36.05 -12.31 -6.71
N ASN A 289 -35.68 -12.59 -5.48
CA ASN A 289 -36.57 -13.20 -4.49
C ASN A 289 -36.43 -12.49 -3.14
N THR A 290 -37.52 -11.83 -2.78
CA THR A 290 -37.90 -11.34 -1.47
C THR A 290 -38.21 -12.51 -0.53
N THR A 291 -37.67 -12.49 0.68
CA THR A 291 -38.31 -13.11 1.84
C THR A 291 -38.06 -12.24 3.08
N GLU A 292 -39.16 -11.68 3.58
CA GLU A 292 -39.30 -11.09 4.90
C GLU A 292 -38.98 -12.13 5.97
N TYR A 293 -38.33 -11.72 7.06
CA TYR A 293 -38.53 -12.37 8.35
C TYR A 293 -38.66 -11.33 9.46
N ARG A 294 -39.85 -11.33 10.06
CA ARG A 294 -40.26 -10.51 11.19
C ARG A 294 -39.54 -10.92 12.48
N HIS A 295 -39.37 -9.92 13.35
CA HIS A 295 -39.40 -9.95 14.81
C HIS A 295 -39.38 -11.31 15.53
N ARG A 296 -38.38 -11.47 16.41
CA ARG A 296 -38.58 -12.08 17.72
C ARG A 296 -37.76 -11.35 18.77
N SER A 297 -38.45 -10.96 19.85
CA SER A 297 -37.92 -10.27 21.01
C SER A 297 -37.34 -11.25 22.04
N SER A 298 -36.38 -10.72 22.82
CA SER A 298 -35.96 -11.05 24.19
C SER A 298 -35.37 -12.42 24.55
N ALA A 299 -34.18 -12.39 25.18
CA ALA A 299 -33.99 -12.87 26.55
C ALA A 299 -32.75 -12.20 27.18
N GLU A 300 -32.98 -11.55 28.32
CA GLU A 300 -31.98 -11.12 29.31
C GLU A 300 -31.27 -12.33 29.96
N SER A 301 -30.02 -12.10 30.38
CA SER A 301 -29.31 -12.66 31.56
C SER A 301 -27.81 -12.71 31.28
N ASP A 302 -26.89 -12.56 32.22
CA ASP A 302 -26.86 -11.94 33.53
C ASP A 302 -25.37 -11.63 33.79
N LEU A 303 -25.14 -10.59 34.57
CA LEU A 303 -23.84 -10.23 35.14
C LEU A 303 -23.42 -11.30 36.14
N GLU A 304 -22.20 -11.81 36.06
CA GLU A 304 -21.46 -12.25 37.26
C GLU A 304 -20.00 -11.82 37.18
N GLU A 305 -19.70 -10.83 38.02
CA GLU A 305 -18.41 -10.47 38.57
C GLU A 305 -18.40 -11.07 39.99
N ASP A 306 -17.47 -11.96 40.33
CA ASP A 306 -16.83 -11.87 41.64
C ASP A 306 -15.51 -12.65 41.78
N THR A 307 -14.64 -11.99 42.55
CA THR A 307 -13.42 -12.32 43.27
C THR A 307 -12.86 -13.75 43.34
N THR A 308 -11.52 -13.83 43.31
CA THR A 308 -10.75 -14.50 44.38
C THR A 308 -9.40 -13.79 44.57
N ASP A 309 -9.21 -13.22 45.77
CA ASP A 309 -7.91 -13.00 46.41
C ASP A 309 -7.43 -14.32 47.05
N ASP A 310 -6.15 -14.64 46.89
CA ASP A 310 -5.23 -15.28 47.85
C ASP A 310 -3.79 -15.24 47.31
#